data_AF-A0A1G3PS78-F1
#
_entry.id   AF-A0A1G3PS78-F1
#
_cell.length_a   1.000
_cell.length_b   1.000
_cell.length_c   1.000
_cell.angle_alpha   90.00
_cell.angle_beta   90.00
_cell.angle_gamma   90.00
#
_symmetry.space_group_name_H-M   'P 1'
#
loop_
_entity.id
_entity.type
_entity.pdbx_description
1 polymer ?
#
loop_
_entity_poly.entity_id
_entity_poly.type
_entity_poly.pdbx_seq_one_letter_code
_entity_poly.pdbx_strand_id
1 'polypeptide(L)'
;MKKRKLKRNEMILTMKVFPLHADPDEVFYRYIEMPSLASLYDLAETIIDSIGFDFDHSFGFYSDFKRPFKSQSGYELFADVGEETNFPGVKKTIIEDAFPGTGSTLLFYFDYGDCWQFPVQVWGARMADEEDACKTFPILVKSAGEAPEQYPDYDETDEEDYEENSTGGEAEIIVRLTDKEKKLILEHTFAENSLTDRLKTAELKDGIIIVKYSPDDLEGLIGFIAAEANHAENKALQKKLDALYDKMNDMLSENE
;
A
#
# COMPACT_ATOMS: atom_id res chain seq x y z
N MET A 1 3.13 18.50 8.82
CA MET A 1 3.70 19.80 8.42
C MET A 1 3.46 20.81 9.53
N LYS A 2 4.42 21.69 9.85
CA LYS A 2 4.16 22.83 10.76
C LYS A 2 3.13 23.78 10.14
N LYS A 3 2.06 24.05 10.88
CA LYS A 3 1.03 25.01 10.45
C LYS A 3 1.63 26.38 10.13
N ARG A 4 1.30 26.95 8.97
CA ARG A 4 1.79 28.26 8.52
C ARG A 4 0.69 29.08 7.84
N LYS A 5 0.89 30.40 7.79
CA LYS A 5 0.05 31.27 6.95
C LYS A 5 0.41 31.12 5.47
N LEU A 6 -0.54 31.51 4.61
CA LEU A 6 -0.32 31.56 3.17
C LEU A 6 0.64 32.69 2.79
N LYS A 7 1.40 32.47 1.73
CA LYS A 7 2.19 33.48 1.05
C LYS A 7 1.28 34.29 0.12
N ARG A 8 1.75 35.47 -0.28
CA ARG A 8 1.00 36.34 -1.20
C ARG A 8 0.77 35.62 -2.54
N ASN A 9 -0.48 35.64 -3.01
CA ASN A 9 -0.93 34.98 -4.25
C ASN A 9 -0.72 33.45 -4.29
N GLU A 10 -0.54 32.81 -3.14
CA GLU A 10 -0.46 31.36 -3.06
C GLU A 10 -1.87 30.77 -3.22
N MET A 11 -2.00 29.76 -4.08
CA MET A 11 -3.26 29.04 -4.26
C MET A 11 -3.46 28.06 -3.11
N ILE A 12 -4.73 27.77 -2.82
CA ILE A 12 -5.13 26.71 -1.92
C ILE A 12 -5.64 25.56 -2.79
N LEU A 13 -5.05 24.39 -2.61
CA LEU A 13 -5.45 23.15 -3.26
C LEU A 13 -6.23 22.30 -2.26
N THR A 14 -7.43 21.88 -2.63
CA THR A 14 -8.17 20.86 -1.88
C THR A 14 -7.76 19.49 -2.42
N MET A 15 -7.02 18.74 -1.62
CA MET A 15 -6.55 17.39 -1.93
C MET A 15 -7.55 16.39 -1.37
N LYS A 16 -8.06 15.48 -2.20
CA LYS A 16 -8.86 14.33 -1.78
C LYS A 16 -7.95 13.11 -1.69
N VAL A 17 -7.87 12.53 -0.51
CA VAL A 17 -7.12 11.30 -0.21
C VAL A 17 -8.12 10.18 0.04
N PHE A 18 -7.87 9.02 -0.54
CA PHE A 18 -8.69 7.82 -0.38
C PHE A 18 -7.81 6.58 -0.61
N PRO A 19 -8.14 5.40 -0.06
CA PRO A 19 -7.38 4.19 -0.32
C PRO A 19 -7.55 3.73 -1.77
N LEU A 20 -6.48 3.18 -2.36
CA LEU A 20 -6.56 2.61 -3.73
C LEU A 20 -7.55 1.45 -3.77
N HIS A 21 -7.50 0.64 -2.72
CA HIS A 21 -8.37 -0.49 -2.48
C HIS A 21 -9.33 -0.09 -1.36
N ALA A 22 -10.41 0.61 -1.72
CA ALA A 22 -11.51 0.91 -0.82
C ALA A 22 -12.54 -0.22 -0.89
N ASP A 23 -13.03 -0.69 0.26
CA ASP A 23 -14.26 -1.46 0.29
C ASP A 23 -15.42 -0.56 -0.22
N PRO A 24 -16.25 -1.01 -1.20
CA PRO A 24 -17.40 -0.25 -1.67
C PRO A 24 -18.38 0.18 -0.56
N ASP A 25 -18.45 -0.59 0.51
CA ASP A 25 -19.34 -0.38 1.66
C ASP A 25 -18.68 0.48 2.76
N GLU A 26 -17.35 0.63 2.75
CA GLU A 26 -16.61 1.51 3.67
C GLU A 26 -16.16 2.81 3.01
N VAL A 27 -16.82 3.89 3.40
CA VAL A 27 -16.52 5.21 2.86
C VAL A 27 -15.33 5.82 3.62
N PHE A 28 -14.10 5.58 3.16
CA PHE A 28 -12.93 6.31 3.65
C PHE A 28 -12.50 7.44 2.70
N TYR A 29 -12.41 8.66 3.21
CA TYR A 29 -11.67 9.74 2.56
C TYR A 29 -11.25 10.84 3.52
N ARG A 30 -10.26 11.62 3.09
CA ARG A 30 -9.87 12.89 3.71
C ARG A 30 -9.83 13.99 2.64
N TYR A 31 -10.37 15.16 2.96
CA TYR A 31 -10.23 16.38 2.17
C TYR A 31 -9.34 17.35 2.94
N ILE A 32 -8.19 17.67 2.37
CA ILE A 32 -7.16 18.47 3.02
C ILE A 32 -6.91 19.71 2.15
N GLU A 33 -7.00 20.89 2.73
CA GLU A 33 -6.55 22.12 2.09
C GLU A 33 -5.06 22.33 2.35
N MET A 34 -4.30 22.40 1.24
CA MET A 34 -2.86 22.57 1.20
C MET A 34 -2.49 23.85 0.43
N PRO A 35 -1.48 24.60 0.87
CA PRO A 35 -0.91 25.67 0.06
C PRO A 35 -0.20 25.09 -1.18
N SER A 36 -0.38 25.67 -2.36
CA SER A 36 0.16 25.12 -3.62
C SER A 36 1.69 25.08 -3.66
N LEU A 37 2.36 26.00 -2.96
CA LEU A 37 3.82 26.07 -2.86
C LEU A 37 4.38 25.27 -1.67
N ALA A 38 3.57 24.46 -0.98
CA ALA A 38 4.07 23.49 -0.02
C ALA A 38 4.81 22.37 -0.76
N SER A 39 5.75 21.70 -0.07
CA SER A 39 6.49 20.58 -0.67
C SER A 39 5.64 19.30 -0.72
N LEU A 40 6.04 18.33 -1.54
CA LEU A 40 5.47 16.98 -1.49
C LEU A 40 5.75 16.29 -0.15
N TYR A 41 6.86 16.61 0.50
CA TYR A 41 7.12 16.14 1.87
C TYR A 41 6.09 16.67 2.87
N ASP A 42 5.78 17.98 2.80
CA ASP A 42 4.73 18.59 3.63
C ASP A 42 3.36 17.95 3.37
N LEU A 43 3.06 17.62 2.11
CA LEU A 43 1.85 16.91 1.73
C LEU A 43 1.81 15.50 2.33
N ALA A 44 2.88 14.71 2.19
CA ALA A 44 2.98 13.36 2.74
C ALA A 44 2.77 13.35 4.27
N GLU A 45 3.48 14.21 4.99
CA GLU A 45 3.34 14.34 6.45
C GLU A 45 1.90 14.71 6.83
N THR A 46 1.24 15.57 6.06
CA THR A 46 -0.15 15.97 6.31
C THR A 46 -1.15 14.85 6.00
N ILE A 47 -0.90 14.05 4.97
CA ILE A 47 -1.73 12.89 4.62
C ILE A 47 -1.70 11.89 5.79
N ILE A 48 -0.51 11.52 6.24
CA ILE A 48 -0.29 10.55 7.31
C ILE A 48 -0.91 11.02 8.63
N ASP A 49 -0.68 12.29 9.02
CA ASP A 49 -1.33 12.92 10.18
C ASP A 49 -2.87 12.91 10.06
N SER A 50 -3.43 13.14 8.87
CA SER A 50 -4.88 13.14 8.66
C SER A 50 -5.53 11.75 8.73
N ILE A 51 -4.74 10.70 8.50
CA ILE A 51 -5.15 9.31 8.64
C ILE A 51 -4.95 8.85 10.08
N GLY A 52 -4.03 9.45 10.84
CA GLY A 52 -3.72 9.08 12.21
C GLY A 52 -2.58 8.07 12.32
N PHE A 53 -1.74 8.00 11.29
CA PHE A 53 -0.55 7.17 11.24
C PHE A 53 0.67 7.93 11.80
N ASP A 54 1.63 7.20 12.30
CA ASP A 54 2.99 7.66 12.57
C ASP A 54 3.75 7.85 11.25
N PHE A 55 4.51 8.95 11.17
CA PHE A 55 5.27 9.33 9.97
C PHE A 55 6.75 8.93 10.11
N ASP A 56 6.98 7.63 10.21
CA ASP A 56 8.25 7.00 10.55
C ASP A 56 8.89 6.19 9.40
N HIS A 57 8.13 5.94 8.32
CA HIS A 57 8.60 5.18 7.16
C HIS A 57 8.84 6.03 5.90
N SER A 58 9.56 5.43 4.94
CA SER A 58 9.81 6.01 3.62
C SER A 58 8.58 5.97 2.73
N PHE A 59 8.54 6.86 1.74
CA PHE A 59 7.39 7.02 0.86
C PHE A 59 7.76 7.58 -0.51
N GLY A 60 6.79 7.55 -1.42
CA GLY A 60 6.87 8.10 -2.77
C GLY A 60 5.52 8.47 -3.36
N PHE A 61 5.54 9.23 -4.45
CA PHE A 61 4.38 9.60 -5.25
C PHE A 61 4.54 9.09 -6.68
N TYR A 62 3.51 8.48 -7.26
CA TYR A 62 3.63 7.76 -8.53
C TYR A 62 2.45 7.98 -9.47
N SER A 63 2.71 8.03 -10.78
CA SER A 63 1.67 8.20 -11.80
C SER A 63 0.96 6.90 -12.22
N ASP A 64 1.63 5.74 -12.10
CA ASP A 64 1.04 4.43 -12.42
C ASP A 64 0.62 3.73 -11.11
N PHE A 65 -0.67 3.47 -10.95
CA PHE A 65 -1.20 2.91 -9.70
C PHE A 65 -1.09 1.38 -9.66
N LYS A 66 -0.82 0.74 -10.79
CA LYS A 66 -0.64 -0.71 -10.89
C LYS A 66 0.83 -1.09 -10.78
N ARG A 67 1.72 -0.25 -11.31
CA ARG A 67 3.17 -0.47 -11.29
C ARG A 67 3.89 0.81 -10.86
N PRO A 68 3.81 1.19 -9.57
CA PRO A 68 4.32 2.47 -9.08
C PRO A 68 5.79 2.70 -9.44
N PHE A 69 6.64 1.69 -9.24
CA PHE A 69 8.08 1.75 -9.53
C PHE A 69 8.45 1.79 -11.04
N LYS A 70 7.46 1.61 -11.92
CA LYS A 70 7.62 1.75 -13.39
C LYS A 70 6.86 2.96 -13.92
N SER A 71 6.49 3.90 -13.05
CA SER A 71 5.77 5.11 -13.42
C SER A 71 6.55 5.96 -14.41
N GLN A 72 5.81 6.62 -15.31
CA GLN A 72 6.41 7.62 -16.20
C GLN A 72 6.88 8.85 -15.42
N SER A 73 6.17 9.22 -14.36
CA SER A 73 6.57 10.26 -13.42
C SER A 73 6.34 9.81 -11.98
N GLY A 74 7.28 10.16 -11.11
CA GLY A 74 7.19 9.87 -9.70
C GLY A 74 8.15 10.75 -8.90
N TYR A 75 8.06 10.67 -7.58
CA TYR A 75 8.86 11.44 -6.63
C TYR A 75 9.12 10.59 -5.39
N GLU A 76 10.35 10.56 -4.88
CA GLU A 76 10.73 9.64 -3.80
C GLU A 76 11.53 10.34 -2.70
N LEU A 77 11.27 9.95 -1.45
CA LEU A 77 12.08 10.42 -0.31
C LEU A 77 13.55 10.00 -0.43
N PHE A 78 13.81 8.85 -1.06
CA PHE A 78 15.15 8.31 -1.27
C PHE A 78 16.08 9.28 -2.00
N ALA A 79 15.57 10.01 -2.99
CA ALA A 79 16.34 11.04 -3.70
C ALA A 79 16.80 12.20 -2.79
N ASP A 80 16.09 12.47 -1.68
CA ASP A 80 16.45 13.52 -0.72
C ASP A 80 17.39 13.04 0.39
N VAL A 81 17.62 11.73 0.53
CA VAL A 81 18.54 11.14 1.52
C VAL A 81 19.84 10.61 0.89
N GLY A 82 20.02 10.83 -0.42
CA GLY A 82 21.26 10.52 -1.14
C GLY A 82 21.32 9.13 -1.74
N GLU A 83 20.20 8.42 -1.76
CA GLU A 83 20.06 7.14 -2.45
C GLU A 83 19.89 7.34 -3.96
N GLU A 84 20.40 6.39 -4.74
CA GLU A 84 20.25 6.41 -6.20
C GLU A 84 18.85 5.93 -6.60
N THR A 85 18.05 6.82 -7.18
CA THR A 85 16.68 6.53 -7.64
C THR A 85 16.43 7.16 -9.01
N ASN A 86 15.45 6.59 -9.72
CA ASN A 86 14.97 7.10 -11.02
C ASN A 86 14.09 8.34 -10.91
N PHE A 87 13.68 8.73 -9.69
CA PHE A 87 12.71 9.80 -9.47
C PHE A 87 13.30 10.97 -8.66
N PRO A 88 12.86 12.22 -8.92
CA PRO A 88 13.24 13.39 -8.14
C PRO A 88 12.77 13.34 -6.67
N GLY A 89 13.40 14.14 -5.82
CA GLY A 89 13.06 14.26 -4.40
C GLY A 89 11.73 14.95 -4.12
N VAL A 90 11.22 14.77 -2.90
CA VAL A 90 9.93 15.29 -2.40
C VAL A 90 10.07 16.56 -1.55
N LYS A 91 11.25 16.83 -0.96
CA LYS A 91 11.47 17.97 -0.05
C LYS A 91 11.50 19.32 -0.77
N LYS A 92 11.98 19.35 -2.02
CA LYS A 92 12.07 20.58 -2.83
C LYS A 92 10.99 20.69 -3.89
N THR A 93 10.39 19.58 -4.28
CA THR A 93 9.30 19.54 -5.25
C THR A 93 8.03 20.09 -4.59
N ILE A 94 7.43 21.11 -5.19
CA ILE A 94 6.18 21.70 -4.71
C ILE A 94 4.95 21.00 -5.30
N ILE A 95 3.82 21.07 -4.60
CA ILE A 95 2.60 20.37 -4.98
C ILE A 95 2.13 20.82 -6.38
N GLU A 96 2.17 22.12 -6.69
CA GLU A 96 1.71 22.61 -8.00
C GLU A 96 2.53 22.11 -9.20
N ASP A 97 3.82 21.80 -9.01
CA ASP A 97 4.67 21.24 -10.07
C ASP A 97 4.37 19.76 -10.29
N ALA A 98 4.09 19.02 -9.21
CA ALA A 98 3.79 17.59 -9.26
C ALA A 98 2.35 17.29 -9.70
N PHE A 99 1.42 18.19 -9.37
CA PHE A 99 0.00 18.08 -9.71
C PHE A 99 -0.41 19.23 -10.65
N PRO A 100 -0.35 19.04 -11.98
CA PRO A 100 -0.50 20.13 -12.96
C PRO A 100 -1.88 20.81 -13.02
N GLY A 101 -2.84 20.40 -12.18
CA GLY A 101 -4.15 21.05 -12.09
C GLY A 101 -5.21 20.19 -11.43
N THR A 102 -6.44 20.71 -11.39
CA THR A 102 -7.61 19.98 -10.86
C THR A 102 -7.84 18.68 -11.64
N GLY A 103 -8.14 17.60 -10.92
CA GLY A 103 -8.28 16.25 -11.46
C GLY A 103 -6.97 15.47 -11.56
N SER A 104 -5.81 16.14 -11.48
CA SER A 104 -4.52 15.47 -11.35
C SER A 104 -4.53 14.56 -10.13
N THR A 105 -4.05 13.33 -10.32
CA THR A 105 -4.02 12.31 -9.26
C THR A 105 -2.67 11.60 -9.31
N LEU A 106 -2.04 11.43 -8.15
CA LEU A 106 -0.86 10.58 -7.96
C LEU A 106 -1.17 9.58 -6.85
N LEU A 107 -0.58 8.39 -6.93
CA LEU A 107 -0.59 7.43 -5.85
C LEU A 107 0.45 7.86 -4.83
N PHE A 108 0.04 8.17 -3.60
CA PHE A 108 0.92 8.24 -2.45
C PHE A 108 1.13 6.82 -1.92
N TYR A 109 2.37 6.36 -1.97
CA TYR A 109 2.80 5.04 -1.50
C TYR A 109 3.63 5.26 -0.24
N PHE A 110 3.11 4.83 0.90
CA PHE A 110 3.75 4.98 2.20
C PHE A 110 4.08 3.61 2.75
N ASP A 111 5.26 3.49 3.38
CA ASP A 111 5.78 2.23 3.87
C ASP A 111 5.90 1.16 2.77
N TYR A 112 7.11 0.99 2.24
CA TYR A 112 7.35 0.00 1.20
C TYR A 112 7.27 -1.45 1.68
N GLY A 113 7.32 -1.69 3.00
CA GLY A 113 7.12 -3.02 3.58
C GLY A 113 5.64 -3.38 3.65
N ASP A 114 4.82 -2.51 4.22
CA ASP A 114 3.39 -2.79 4.38
C ASP A 114 2.53 -2.37 3.17
N CYS A 115 3.06 -1.53 2.30
CA CYS A 115 2.47 -1.12 1.02
C CYS A 115 1.19 -0.31 1.16
N TRP A 116 1.18 0.71 2.03
CA TRP A 116 0.04 1.61 2.13
C TRP A 116 -0.10 2.45 0.86
N GLN A 117 -1.28 2.40 0.24
CA GLN A 117 -1.54 2.99 -1.06
C GLN A 117 -2.76 3.91 -1.04
N PHE A 118 -2.49 5.21 -1.14
CA PHE A 118 -3.52 6.25 -1.12
C PHE A 118 -3.46 7.13 -2.37
N PRO A 119 -4.39 6.99 -3.32
CA PRO A 119 -4.57 7.99 -4.35
C PRO A 119 -4.87 9.36 -3.74
N VAL A 120 -4.14 10.36 -4.22
CA VAL A 120 -4.29 11.76 -3.84
C VAL A 120 -4.68 12.53 -5.09
N GLN A 121 -5.89 13.08 -5.10
CA GLN A 121 -6.42 13.85 -6.21
C GLN A 121 -6.54 15.32 -5.85
N VAL A 122 -6.14 16.22 -6.76
CA VAL A 122 -6.53 17.64 -6.66
C VAL A 122 -8.02 17.76 -6.96
N TRP A 123 -8.83 17.84 -5.92
CA TRP A 123 -10.29 17.94 -6.03
C TRP A 123 -10.74 19.33 -6.44
N GLY A 124 -10.03 20.36 -5.97
CA GLY A 124 -10.32 21.74 -6.29
C GLY A 124 -9.10 22.63 -6.07
N ALA A 125 -9.11 23.79 -6.70
CA ALA A 125 -8.09 24.82 -6.54
C ALA A 125 -8.79 26.18 -6.47
N ARG A 126 -8.39 27.02 -5.52
CA ARG A 126 -8.93 28.38 -5.36
C ARG A 126 -7.85 29.35 -4.91
N MET A 127 -8.04 30.63 -5.22
CA MET A 127 -7.26 31.70 -4.60
C MET A 127 -7.72 31.89 -3.16
N ALA A 128 -6.79 32.27 -2.29
CA ALA A 128 -7.10 32.66 -0.92
C ALA A 128 -8.00 33.89 -0.89
N ASP A 129 -8.98 33.89 0.00
CA ASP A 129 -9.86 35.04 0.27
C ASP A 129 -9.53 35.72 1.62
N GLU A 130 -10.35 36.69 2.02
CA GLU A 130 -10.17 37.42 3.28
C GLU A 130 -10.29 36.51 4.51
N GLU A 131 -11.09 35.44 4.45
CA GLU A 131 -11.25 34.51 5.57
C GLU A 131 -10.01 33.64 5.78
N ASP A 132 -9.29 33.31 4.70
CA ASP A 132 -8.07 32.51 4.77
C ASP A 132 -6.87 33.27 5.34
N ALA A 133 -6.89 34.61 5.33
CA ALA A 133 -5.79 35.45 5.81
C ALA A 133 -5.50 35.23 7.32
N CYS A 134 -6.52 34.83 8.09
CA CYS A 134 -6.38 34.51 9.51
C CYS A 134 -6.11 33.03 9.78
N LYS A 135 -6.27 32.15 8.79
CA LYS A 135 -6.08 30.71 8.95
C LYS A 135 -4.60 30.31 8.84
N THR A 136 -4.30 29.12 9.33
CA THR A 136 -3.01 28.46 9.12
C THR A 136 -3.25 27.10 8.50
N PHE A 137 -2.42 26.76 7.52
CA PHE A 137 -2.50 25.56 6.71
C PHE A 137 -1.36 24.60 7.10
N PRO A 138 -1.58 23.28 7.00
CA PRO A 138 -2.71 22.60 6.35
C PRO A 138 -4.00 22.58 7.19
N ILE A 139 -5.14 22.34 6.53
CA ILE A 139 -6.47 22.21 7.16
C ILE A 139 -7.15 20.93 6.69
N LEU A 140 -7.54 20.05 7.61
CA LEU A 140 -8.46 18.95 7.33
C LEU A 140 -9.88 19.52 7.26
N VAL A 141 -10.45 19.57 6.05
CA VAL A 141 -11.77 20.16 5.77
C VAL A 141 -12.89 19.17 5.99
N LYS A 142 -12.68 17.91 5.59
CA LYS A 142 -13.69 16.86 5.69
C LYS A 142 -13.02 15.50 5.85
N SER A 143 -13.57 14.67 6.72
CA SER A 143 -13.22 13.25 6.84
C SER A 143 -14.48 12.39 6.74
N ALA A 144 -14.31 11.14 6.31
CA ALA A 144 -15.31 10.09 6.39
C ALA A 144 -14.61 8.75 6.57
N GLY A 145 -15.26 7.81 7.27
CA GLY A 145 -14.72 6.50 7.57
C GLY A 145 -13.71 6.52 8.72
N GLU A 146 -13.68 5.43 9.46
CA GLU A 146 -12.64 5.15 10.44
C GLU A 146 -11.32 4.90 9.69
N ALA A 147 -10.22 5.40 10.24
CA ALA A 147 -8.93 5.11 9.65
C ALA A 147 -8.56 3.65 9.90
N PRO A 148 -7.87 2.99 8.95
CA PRO A 148 -7.30 1.68 9.20
C PRO A 148 -6.33 1.77 10.39
N GLU A 149 -6.12 0.66 11.07
CA GLU A 149 -5.04 0.55 12.05
C GLU A 149 -3.70 0.41 11.32
N GLN A 150 -2.69 1.19 11.73
CA GLN A 150 -1.42 1.25 11.00
C GLN A 150 -0.61 -0.05 11.13
N TYR A 151 -0.43 -0.51 12.37
CA TYR A 151 0.25 -1.77 12.68
C TYR A 151 -0.52 -2.44 13.82
N PRO A 152 -1.48 -3.33 13.51
CA PRO A 152 -2.18 -4.09 14.54
C PRO A 152 -1.15 -4.89 15.34
N ASP A 153 -1.19 -4.76 16.67
CA ASP A 153 -0.35 -5.54 17.55
C ASP A 153 -0.82 -7.01 17.49
N TYR A 154 0.05 -7.90 17.00
CA TYR A 154 -0.24 -9.32 16.86
C TYR A 154 0.31 -10.14 18.04
N ASP A 155 0.56 -9.53 19.20
CA ASP A 155 0.97 -10.25 20.41
C ASP A 155 -0.22 -10.55 21.36
N GLU A 156 -0.21 -11.78 21.89
CA GLU A 156 -1.14 -12.41 22.85
C GLU A 156 -2.35 -13.21 22.30
N THR A 157 -2.10 -14.31 21.59
CA THR A 157 -2.87 -15.54 21.82
C THR A 157 -1.96 -16.78 21.84
N ASP A 158 -1.90 -17.37 23.04
CA ASP A 158 -1.47 -18.72 23.43
C ASP A 158 0.04 -19.04 23.38
N GLU A 159 0.69 -18.75 24.52
CA GLU A 159 1.74 -19.61 25.08
C GLU A 159 1.18 -21.05 25.28
N GLU A 160 1.16 -21.87 24.23
CA GLU A 160 1.17 -23.32 24.40
C GLU A 160 2.63 -23.78 24.42
N ASP A 161 3.04 -24.38 25.54
CA ASP A 161 4.33 -25.02 25.78
C ASP A 161 4.71 -25.96 24.61
N TYR A 162 5.55 -25.49 23.69
CA TYR A 162 6.28 -26.37 22.77
C TYR A 162 7.68 -26.60 23.33
N GLU A 163 7.88 -27.83 23.84
CA GLU A 163 9.18 -28.33 24.24
C GLU A 163 10.22 -28.13 23.12
N GLU A 164 11.38 -27.67 23.57
CA GLU A 164 12.64 -27.49 22.88
C GLU A 164 12.90 -28.51 21.75
N ASN A 165 12.79 -28.05 20.50
CA ASN A 165 13.65 -28.51 19.43
C ASN A 165 14.16 -27.32 18.63
N SER A 166 15.38 -26.93 18.96
CA SER A 166 16.25 -26.05 18.20
C SER A 166 16.32 -26.44 16.71
N THR A 167 15.72 -25.63 15.85
CA THR A 167 16.24 -25.30 14.51
C THR A 167 15.93 -23.83 14.23
N GLY A 168 16.86 -23.12 13.59
CA GLY A 168 16.99 -21.67 13.62
C GLY A 168 15.83 -20.90 13.00
N GLY A 169 15.73 -19.62 13.36
CA GLY A 169 14.72 -18.72 12.82
C GLY A 169 14.79 -18.65 11.30
N GLU A 170 13.81 -19.25 10.65
CA GLU A 170 13.59 -19.14 9.21
C GLU A 170 12.81 -17.85 8.94
N ALA A 171 13.26 -17.09 7.94
CA ALA A 171 12.58 -15.87 7.52
C ALA A 171 11.19 -16.23 6.96
N GLU A 172 10.12 -15.77 7.61
CA GLU A 172 8.76 -15.98 7.12
C GLU A 172 8.45 -15.05 5.94
N ILE A 173 7.94 -15.60 4.84
CA ILE A 173 7.50 -14.88 3.65
C ILE A 173 6.01 -14.57 3.77
N ILE A 174 5.65 -13.30 3.64
CA ILE A 174 4.26 -12.83 3.66
C ILE A 174 3.64 -13.01 2.27
N VAL A 175 2.65 -13.89 2.18
CA VAL A 175 1.93 -14.19 0.94
C VAL A 175 0.55 -13.55 0.98
N ARG A 176 0.26 -12.72 -0.03
CA ARG A 176 -0.99 -11.98 -0.18
C ARG A 176 -1.84 -12.57 -1.31
N LEU A 177 -3.01 -13.10 -0.97
CA LEU A 177 -3.91 -13.82 -1.89
C LEU A 177 -5.29 -13.19 -1.92
N THR A 178 -5.96 -13.22 -3.07
CA THR A 178 -7.40 -12.92 -3.15
C THR A 178 -8.22 -14.16 -2.79
N ASP A 179 -9.50 -13.97 -2.47
CA ASP A 179 -10.44 -15.09 -2.26
C ASP A 179 -10.47 -16.07 -3.45
N LYS A 180 -10.32 -15.55 -4.68
CA LYS A 180 -10.26 -16.38 -5.89
C LYS A 180 -8.99 -17.23 -5.95
N GLU A 181 -7.85 -16.69 -5.54
CA GLU A 181 -6.58 -17.42 -5.50
C GLU A 181 -6.58 -18.45 -4.36
N LYS A 182 -7.10 -18.10 -3.17
CA LYS A 182 -7.33 -19.07 -2.08
C LYS A 182 -8.21 -20.23 -2.54
N LYS A 183 -9.35 -19.94 -3.19
CA LYS A 183 -10.22 -20.98 -3.75
C LYS A 183 -9.53 -21.79 -4.82
N LEU A 184 -8.75 -21.16 -5.69
CA LEU A 184 -7.99 -21.85 -6.71
C LEU A 184 -6.99 -22.85 -6.08
N ILE A 185 -6.32 -22.48 -4.99
CA ILE A 185 -5.45 -23.39 -4.24
C ILE A 185 -6.26 -24.50 -3.58
N LEU A 186 -7.27 -24.15 -2.79
CA LEU A 186 -8.02 -25.12 -1.97
C LEU A 186 -8.89 -26.10 -2.78
N GLU A 187 -9.40 -25.68 -3.94
CA GLU A 187 -10.35 -26.47 -4.74
C GLU A 187 -9.69 -27.18 -5.92
N HIS A 188 -8.54 -26.70 -6.39
CA HIS A 188 -7.90 -27.20 -7.62
C HIS A 188 -6.45 -27.63 -7.43
N THR A 189 -5.92 -27.65 -6.20
CA THR A 189 -4.65 -28.31 -5.92
C THR A 189 -4.77 -29.43 -4.91
N PHE A 190 -3.85 -30.39 -4.98
CA PHE A 190 -3.71 -31.47 -3.99
C PHE A 190 -2.61 -31.16 -2.97
N ALA A 191 -2.39 -29.89 -2.66
CA ALA A 191 -1.41 -29.47 -1.65
C ALA A 191 -1.77 -30.05 -0.28
N GLU A 192 -0.75 -30.42 0.48
CA GLU A 192 -0.93 -31.03 1.79
C GLU A 192 -1.62 -30.09 2.80
N ASN A 193 -2.22 -30.66 3.84
CA ASN A 193 -2.90 -29.88 4.88
C ASN A 193 -1.92 -28.96 5.63
N SER A 194 -0.67 -29.39 5.84
CA SER A 194 0.42 -28.57 6.39
C SER A 194 0.61 -27.24 5.66
N LEU A 195 0.35 -27.23 4.34
CA LEU A 195 0.46 -26.04 3.50
C LEU A 195 -0.86 -25.26 3.42
N THR A 196 -1.99 -25.95 3.41
CA THR A 196 -3.30 -25.32 3.13
C THR A 196 -4.13 -24.95 4.35
N ASP A 197 -3.86 -25.50 5.53
CA ASP A 197 -4.67 -25.25 6.74
C ASP A 197 -4.67 -23.78 7.14
N ARG A 198 -3.51 -23.11 7.01
CA ARG A 198 -3.40 -21.67 7.21
C ARG A 198 -4.25 -20.87 6.24
N LEU A 199 -4.42 -21.32 5.00
CA LEU A 199 -5.33 -20.69 4.04
C LEU A 199 -6.79 -20.91 4.44
N LYS A 200 -7.15 -22.07 5.00
CA LYS A 200 -8.54 -22.38 5.40
C LYS A 200 -9.00 -21.49 6.54
N THR A 201 -8.15 -21.29 7.54
CA THR A 201 -8.45 -20.48 8.73
C THR A 201 -8.23 -18.99 8.52
N ALA A 202 -7.39 -18.59 7.56
CA ALA A 202 -7.14 -17.18 7.30
C ALA A 202 -8.41 -16.42 6.86
N GLU A 203 -8.64 -15.32 7.55
CA GLU A 203 -9.75 -14.41 7.29
C GLU A 203 -9.49 -13.59 6.05
N LEU A 204 -10.56 -13.36 5.28
CA LEU A 204 -10.55 -12.41 4.18
C LEU A 204 -10.75 -11.02 4.79
N LYS A 205 -9.72 -10.17 4.72
CA LYS A 205 -9.78 -8.76 5.11
C LYS A 205 -9.52 -7.91 3.87
N ASP A 206 -10.44 -7.01 3.52
CA ASP A 206 -10.33 -6.12 2.37
C ASP A 206 -10.12 -6.83 1.01
N GLY A 207 -10.73 -8.02 0.87
CA GLY A 207 -10.58 -8.84 -0.34
C GLY A 207 -9.22 -9.53 -0.49
N ILE A 208 -8.35 -9.40 0.52
CA ILE A 208 -7.02 -9.99 0.59
C ILE A 208 -6.94 -10.93 1.81
N ILE A 209 -6.21 -12.01 1.64
CA ILE A 209 -5.86 -13.01 2.62
C ILE A 209 -4.36 -12.92 2.77
N ILE A 210 -3.89 -12.66 3.99
CA ILE A 210 -2.48 -12.58 4.32
C ILE A 210 -2.13 -13.82 5.13
N VAL A 211 -1.17 -14.58 4.65
CA VAL A 211 -0.67 -15.79 5.31
C VAL A 211 0.85 -15.82 5.23
N LYS A 212 1.48 -16.39 6.24
CA LYS A 212 2.94 -16.53 6.31
C LYS A 212 3.35 -17.95 5.96
N TYR A 213 4.45 -18.08 5.25
CA TYR A 213 5.09 -19.35 4.90
C TYR A 213 6.58 -19.29 5.18
N SER A 214 7.18 -20.39 5.63
CA SER A 214 8.62 -20.54 5.48
C SER A 214 8.97 -20.62 3.98
N PRO A 215 10.22 -20.32 3.57
CA PRO A 215 10.63 -20.46 2.19
C PRO A 215 10.38 -21.88 1.66
N ASP A 216 10.70 -22.89 2.49
CA ASP A 216 10.50 -24.31 2.18
C ASP A 216 9.01 -24.67 2.01
N ASP A 217 8.12 -24.19 2.89
CA ASP A 217 6.68 -24.43 2.76
C ASP A 217 6.11 -23.74 1.52
N LEU A 218 6.58 -22.52 1.22
CA LEU A 218 6.15 -21.78 0.03
C LEU A 218 6.62 -22.47 -1.24
N GLU A 219 7.87 -22.93 -1.30
CA GLU A 219 8.41 -23.74 -2.40
C GLU A 219 7.58 -25.02 -2.59
N GLY A 220 7.25 -25.71 -1.50
CA GLY A 220 6.38 -26.88 -1.51
C GLY A 220 5.01 -26.58 -2.12
N LEU A 221 4.36 -25.49 -1.70
CA LEU A 221 3.06 -25.08 -2.21
C LEU A 221 3.12 -24.71 -3.71
N ILE A 222 4.16 -23.97 -4.11
CA ILE A 222 4.44 -23.63 -5.52
C ILE A 222 4.59 -24.91 -6.34
N GLY A 223 5.28 -25.92 -5.81
CA GLY A 223 5.43 -27.23 -6.45
C GLY A 223 4.10 -27.91 -6.76
N PHE A 224 3.14 -27.91 -5.82
CA PHE A 224 1.80 -28.45 -6.04
C PHE A 224 1.01 -27.66 -7.09
N ILE A 225 1.11 -26.32 -7.07
CA ILE A 225 0.45 -25.46 -8.07
C ILE A 225 1.01 -25.75 -9.46
N ALA A 226 2.34 -25.87 -9.60
CA ALA A 226 3.00 -26.19 -10.86
C ALA A 226 2.61 -27.57 -11.38
N ALA A 227 2.58 -28.58 -10.51
CA ALA A 227 2.15 -29.93 -10.87
C ALA A 227 0.72 -29.92 -11.43
N GLU A 228 -0.21 -29.25 -10.76
CA GLU A 228 -1.60 -29.19 -11.21
C GLU A 228 -1.79 -28.33 -12.45
N ALA A 229 -1.03 -27.25 -12.62
CA ALA A 229 -1.02 -26.48 -13.86
C ALA A 229 -0.61 -27.35 -15.06
N ASN A 230 0.42 -28.17 -14.91
CA ASN A 230 0.93 -29.08 -15.94
C ASN A 230 -0.05 -30.21 -16.28
N HIS A 231 -0.87 -30.62 -15.31
CA HIS A 231 -1.84 -31.71 -15.45
C HIS A 231 -3.28 -31.22 -15.74
N ALA A 232 -3.53 -29.91 -15.73
CA ALA A 232 -4.85 -29.35 -15.97
C ALA A 232 -5.36 -29.65 -17.39
N GLU A 233 -6.45 -30.42 -17.49
CA GLU A 233 -7.10 -30.74 -18.77
C GLU A 233 -7.74 -29.50 -19.43
N ASN A 234 -8.06 -28.47 -18.63
CA ASN A 234 -8.70 -27.24 -19.07
C ASN A 234 -7.68 -26.09 -19.19
N LYS A 235 -7.48 -25.59 -20.41
CA LYS A 235 -6.59 -24.45 -20.70
C LYS A 235 -6.89 -23.18 -19.91
N ALA A 236 -8.15 -22.94 -19.54
CA ALA A 236 -8.51 -21.77 -18.73
C ALA A 236 -8.15 -21.95 -17.25
N LEU A 237 -8.14 -23.19 -16.75
CA LEU A 237 -7.67 -23.51 -15.40
C LEU A 237 -6.14 -23.47 -15.35
N GLN A 238 -5.48 -24.11 -16.32
CA GLN A 238 -4.03 -24.07 -16.49
C GLN A 238 -3.50 -22.62 -16.45
N LYS A 239 -4.06 -21.73 -17.28
CA LYS A 239 -3.64 -20.32 -17.32
C LYS A 239 -3.81 -19.58 -15.98
N LYS A 240 -4.80 -19.96 -15.17
CA LYS A 240 -4.99 -19.36 -13.83
C LYS A 240 -3.96 -19.89 -12.85
N LEU A 241 -3.65 -21.19 -12.90
CA LEU A 241 -2.64 -21.81 -12.07
C LEU A 241 -1.23 -21.32 -12.44
N ASP A 242 -0.93 -21.17 -13.73
CA ASP A 242 0.35 -20.57 -14.21
C ASP A 242 0.53 -19.14 -13.67
N ALA A 243 -0.53 -18.32 -13.75
CA ALA A 243 -0.47 -16.96 -13.23
C ALA A 243 -0.29 -16.89 -11.70
N LEU A 244 -0.86 -17.86 -10.97
CA LEU A 244 -0.67 -17.99 -9.53
C LEU A 244 0.74 -18.48 -9.19
N TYR A 245 1.26 -19.45 -9.95
CA TYR A 245 2.62 -19.95 -9.85
C TYR A 245 3.63 -18.80 -10.01
N ASP A 246 3.52 -18.03 -11.10
CA ASP A 246 4.42 -16.91 -11.37
C ASP A 246 4.40 -15.91 -10.21
N LYS A 247 3.21 -15.55 -9.72
CA LYS A 247 3.04 -14.62 -8.59
C LYS A 247 3.70 -15.12 -7.31
N MET A 248 3.52 -16.39 -6.95
CA MET A 248 4.09 -16.94 -5.71
C MET A 248 5.60 -17.15 -5.84
N ASN A 249 6.08 -17.49 -7.03
CA ASN A 249 7.50 -17.63 -7.31
C ASN A 249 8.23 -16.28 -7.28
N ASP A 250 7.59 -15.21 -7.77
CA ASP A 250 8.10 -13.84 -7.62
C ASP A 250 8.25 -13.49 -6.13
N MET A 251 7.22 -13.76 -5.31
CA MET A 251 7.28 -13.54 -3.85
C MET A 251 8.37 -14.36 -3.15
N LEU A 252 8.59 -15.60 -3.56
CA LEU A 252 9.68 -16.44 -3.03
C LEU A 252 11.04 -15.81 -3.36
N SER A 253 11.25 -15.43 -4.63
CA SER A 253 12.52 -14.87 -5.11
C SER A 253 12.86 -13.48 -4.56
N GLU A 254 11.86 -12.70 -4.15
CA GLU A 254 12.05 -11.40 -3.50
C GLU A 254 12.55 -11.52 -2.05
N ASN A 255 12.51 -12.72 -1.46
CA ASN A 255 12.84 -13.00 -0.06
C ASN A 255 14.01 -14.02 0.11
N GLU A 256 14.69 -14.41 -0.98
CA GLU A 256 15.94 -15.21 -1.00
C GLU A 256 17.19 -14.31 -1.02
#